data_AF-A0A934VWI4-F1
#
_entry.id   AF-A0A934VWI4-F1
#
_cell.length_a   1.000
_cell.length_b   1.000
_cell.length_c   1.000
_cell.angle_alpha   90.00
_cell.angle_beta   90.00
_cell.angle_gamma   90.00
#
_symmetry.space_group_name_H-M   'P 1'
#
loop_
_entity.id
_entity.type
_entity.pdbx_description
1 polymer ?
#
loop_
_entity_poly.entity_id
_entity_poly.type
_entity_poly.pdbx_seq_one_letter_code
_entity_poly.pdbx_strand_id
1 'polypeptide(L)'
;MLRVLSIAIAIALGLVVLYFSWIPDPAMGKIHWMPRAIGHWADRHGRLRTGVPFLPLGILLGLYLTRKRAILKWWLLVWLGLTSFVSAAEVGQLFIPRRVFDLRDIFWGSMGSAVGLLFVGTLWHIYRRTLGKLRS
;
A
#
# COMPACT_ATOMS: atom_id res chain seq x y z
N MET A 1 -8.30 21.11 -4.17
CA MET A 1 -8.25 20.02 -5.18
C MET A 1 -7.20 18.95 -4.89
N LEU A 2 -5.88 19.21 -4.94
CA LEU A 2 -4.86 18.15 -4.88
C LEU A 2 -4.95 17.22 -3.65
N ARG A 3 -5.32 17.75 -2.48
CA ARG A 3 -5.51 16.96 -1.24
C ARG A 3 -6.71 16.00 -1.33
N VAL A 4 -7.82 16.47 -1.89
CA VAL A 4 -9.05 15.68 -2.03
C VAL A 4 -8.79 14.56 -3.03
N LEU A 5 -8.12 14.87 -4.13
CA LEU A 5 -7.72 13.90 -5.14
C LEU A 5 -6.79 12.81 -4.56
N SER A 6 -5.75 13.18 -3.80
CA SER A 6 -4.84 12.19 -3.20
C SER A 6 -5.54 11.26 -2.20
N ILE A 7 -6.50 11.79 -1.43
CA ILE A 7 -7.29 10.99 -0.49
C ILE A 7 -8.24 10.07 -1.27
N ALA A 8 -8.91 10.56 -2.31
CA ALA A 8 -9.78 9.76 -3.16
C ALA A 8 -9.02 8.62 -3.84
N ILE A 9 -7.80 8.87 -4.35
CA ILE A 9 -6.93 7.83 -4.92
C ILE A 9 -6.54 6.80 -3.87
N ALA A 10 -6.15 7.22 -2.66
CA ALA A 10 -5.80 6.29 -1.60
C ALA A 10 -6.99 5.41 -1.18
N ILE A 11 -8.19 6.01 -1.08
CA ILE A 11 -9.43 5.26 -0.80
C ILE A 11 -9.70 4.27 -1.93
N ALA A 12 -9.65 4.70 -3.20
CA ALA A 12 -9.88 3.85 -4.35
C ALA A 12 -8.90 2.66 -4.37
N LEU A 13 -7.61 2.89 -4.13
CA LEU A 13 -6.60 1.83 -4.03
C LEU A 13 -6.90 0.87 -2.87
N GLY A 14 -7.29 1.39 -1.69
CA GLY A 14 -7.70 0.56 -0.56
C GLY A 14 -8.91 -0.31 -0.87
N LEU A 15 -9.93 0.25 -1.53
CA LEU A 15 -11.11 -0.50 -1.97
C LEU A 15 -10.77 -1.58 -2.99
N VAL A 16 -9.86 -1.29 -3.93
CA VAL A 16 -9.36 -2.27 -4.90
C VAL A 16 -8.65 -3.43 -4.19
N VAL A 17 -7.80 -3.14 -3.19
CA VAL A 17 -7.15 -4.17 -2.38
C VAL A 17 -8.19 -5.05 -1.68
N LEU A 18 -9.16 -4.45 -0.98
CA LEU A 18 -10.21 -5.20 -0.27
C LEU A 18 -11.04 -6.06 -1.24
N TYR A 19 -11.41 -5.50 -2.38
CA TYR A 19 -12.14 -6.22 -3.42
C TYR A 19 -11.39 -7.49 -3.82
N PHE A 20 -10.12 -7.37 -4.21
CA PHE A 20 -9.32 -8.53 -4.62
C PHE A 20 -9.02 -9.50 -3.48
N SER A 21 -8.86 -9.01 -2.26
CA SER A 21 -8.69 -9.87 -1.07
C SER A 21 -9.92 -10.73 -0.80
N TRP A 22 -11.12 -10.27 -1.17
CA TRP A 22 -12.38 -10.97 -0.89
C TRP A 22 -12.95 -11.80 -2.05
N ILE A 23 -12.28 -11.83 -3.21
CA ILE A 23 -12.67 -12.73 -4.30
C ILE A 23 -12.37 -14.18 -3.88
N PRO A 24 -13.31 -15.14 -3.99
CA PRO A 24 -13.07 -16.52 -3.58
C PRO A 24 -11.97 -17.24 -4.38
N ASP A 25 -11.91 -17.04 -5.70
CA ASP A 25 -10.85 -17.61 -6.54
C ASP A 25 -9.61 -16.69 -6.54
N PRO A 26 -8.45 -17.14 -6.03
CA PRO A 26 -7.22 -16.35 -6.01
C PRO A 26 -6.58 -16.16 -7.39
N ALA A 27 -7.04 -16.84 -8.44
CA ALA A 27 -6.50 -16.72 -9.79
C ALA A 27 -6.95 -15.41 -10.46
N MET A 28 -6.08 -14.41 -10.45
CA MET A 28 -6.37 -13.09 -11.02
C MET A 28 -6.44 -13.12 -12.55
N GLY A 29 -5.78 -14.07 -13.21
CA GLY A 29 -5.86 -14.26 -14.65
C GLY A 29 -7.24 -14.69 -15.17
N LYS A 30 -8.16 -15.13 -14.29
CA LYS A 30 -9.53 -15.52 -14.66
C LYS A 30 -10.52 -14.34 -14.63
N ILE A 31 -10.10 -13.19 -14.11
CA ILE A 31 -10.98 -12.02 -13.96
C ILE A 31 -11.12 -11.34 -15.33
N HIS A 32 -12.34 -11.28 -15.87
CA HIS A 32 -12.56 -10.89 -17.27
C HIS A 32 -12.04 -9.49 -17.62
N TRP A 33 -12.07 -8.56 -16.67
CA TRP A 33 -11.69 -7.16 -16.87
C TRP A 33 -10.21 -6.91 -16.54
N MET A 34 -9.52 -7.87 -15.92
CA MET A 34 -8.10 -7.76 -15.59
C MET A 34 -7.26 -7.89 -16.87
N PRO A 35 -6.36 -6.95 -17.18
CA PRO A 35 -5.43 -7.11 -18.28
C PRO A 35 -4.62 -8.40 -18.11
N ARG A 36 -4.60 -9.26 -19.14
CA ARG A 36 -3.97 -10.60 -19.07
C ARG A 36 -2.53 -10.56 -18.55
N ALA A 37 -1.75 -9.55 -18.94
CA ALA A 37 -0.38 -9.37 -18.47
C ALA A 37 -0.30 -9.19 -16.95
N ILE A 38 -1.18 -8.36 -16.38
CA ILE A 38 -1.23 -8.08 -14.94
C ILE A 38 -1.74 -9.30 -14.19
N GLY A 39 -2.81 -9.94 -14.68
CA GLY A 39 -3.35 -11.17 -14.08
C GLY A 39 -2.33 -12.29 -14.03
N HIS A 40 -1.65 -12.58 -15.15
CA HIS A 40 -0.60 -13.61 -15.19
C HIS A 40 0.65 -13.25 -14.40
N TRP A 41 1.01 -11.96 -14.31
CA TRP A 41 2.09 -11.52 -13.45
C TRP A 41 1.73 -11.77 -11.98
N ALA A 42 0.52 -11.38 -11.57
CA ALA A 42 0.03 -11.56 -10.21
C ALA A 42 -0.06 -13.04 -9.82
N ASP A 43 -0.54 -13.89 -10.73
CA ASP A 43 -0.61 -15.35 -10.49
C ASP A 43 0.79 -15.98 -10.39
N ARG A 44 1.77 -15.51 -11.18
CA ARG A 44 3.18 -15.97 -11.10
C ARG A 44 3.92 -15.51 -9.86
N HIS A 45 3.62 -14.32 -9.37
CA HIS A 45 4.32 -13.72 -8.24
C HIS A 45 3.65 -14.03 -6.89
N GLY A 46 2.57 -14.81 -6.89
CA GLY A 46 1.92 -15.33 -5.70
C GLY A 46 1.71 -14.24 -4.64
N ARG A 47 2.36 -14.39 -3.49
CA ARG A 47 2.21 -13.54 -2.30
C ARG A 47 2.83 -12.15 -2.45
N LEU A 48 3.79 -11.97 -3.37
CA LEU A 48 4.40 -10.65 -3.64
C LEU A 48 3.36 -9.65 -4.17
N ARG A 49 2.31 -10.14 -4.84
CA ARG A 49 1.24 -9.29 -5.39
C ARG A 49 0.51 -8.52 -4.30
N THR A 50 0.51 -9.00 -3.06
CA THR A 50 -0.12 -8.33 -1.93
C THR A 50 0.63 -7.07 -1.53
N GLY A 51 1.96 -7.02 -1.70
CA GLY A 51 2.76 -5.84 -1.36
C GLY A 51 2.68 -4.70 -2.38
N VAL A 52 2.45 -5.03 -3.66
CA VAL A 52 2.51 -4.05 -4.76
C VAL A 52 1.50 -2.91 -4.61
N PRO A 53 0.22 -3.14 -4.26
CA PRO A 53 -0.74 -2.06 -4.04
C PRO A 53 -0.41 -1.18 -2.81
N PHE A 54 0.30 -1.73 -1.83
CA PHE A 54 0.67 -0.99 -0.62
C PHE A 54 1.83 -0.02 -0.84
N LEU A 55 2.67 -0.26 -1.85
CA LEU A 55 3.73 0.67 -2.25
C LEU A 55 3.18 2.06 -2.65
N PRO A 56 2.27 2.20 -3.64
CA PRO A 56 1.70 3.50 -3.99
C PRO A 56 0.86 4.09 -2.85
N LEU A 57 0.19 3.26 -2.02
CA LEU A 57 -0.49 3.75 -0.81
C LEU A 57 0.50 4.39 0.17
N GLY A 58 1.64 3.74 0.43
CA GLY A 58 2.71 4.27 1.27
C GLY A 58 3.28 5.58 0.71
N ILE A 59 3.48 5.67 -0.61
CA ILE A 59 3.94 6.90 -1.26
C ILE A 59 2.92 8.04 -1.09
N LEU A 60 1.64 7.79 -1.38
CA LEU A 60 0.58 8.80 -1.29
C LEU A 60 0.43 9.34 0.13
N LEU A 61 0.41 8.45 1.13
CA LEU A 61 0.32 8.86 2.52
C LEU A 61 1.62 9.51 3.01
N GLY A 62 2.79 9.06 2.53
CA GLY A 62 4.08 9.72 2.79
C GLY A 62 4.09 11.15 2.26
N LEU A 63 3.61 11.39 1.04
CA LEU A 63 3.49 12.73 0.46
C LEU A 63 2.51 13.61 1.25
N TYR A 64 1.44 13.01 1.76
CA TYR A 64 0.52 13.72 2.65
C TYR A 64 1.21 14.14 3.96
N LEU A 65 1.98 13.25 4.59
CA LEU A 65 2.71 13.51 5.82
C LEU A 65 3.80 14.58 5.65
N THR A 66 4.57 14.55 4.56
CA THR A 66 5.59 15.58 4.28
C THR A 66 4.97 16.95 4.11
N ARG A 67 3.83 17.04 3.39
CA ARG A 67 3.08 18.28 3.20
C ARG A 67 2.55 18.85 4.51
N LYS A 68 2.16 17.99 5.44
CA LYS A 68 1.74 18.36 6.80
C LYS A 68 2.92 18.62 7.75
N ARG A 69 4.16 18.42 7.29
CA ARG A 69 5.38 18.48 8.10
C ARG A 69 5.27 17.60 9.35
N ALA A 70 4.61 16.45 9.22
CA ALA A 70 4.32 15.57 10.33
C ALA A 70 5.61 15.01 10.97
N ILE A 71 5.60 14.89 12.29
CA ILE A 71 6.68 14.27 13.07
C ILE A 71 6.73 12.75 12.84
N LEU A 72 7.87 12.11 13.14
CA LEU A 72 8.11 10.68 12.91
C LEU A 72 7.02 9.77 13.50
N LYS A 73 6.45 10.13 14.66
CA LYS A 73 5.33 9.39 15.27
C LYS A 73 4.17 9.16 14.29
N TRP A 74 3.81 10.15 13.48
CA TRP A 74 2.73 10.01 12.50
C TRP A 74 3.08 9.10 11.33
N TRP A 75 4.37 9.04 10.94
CA TRP A 75 4.84 8.10 9.92
C TRP A 75 4.71 6.66 10.41
N LEU A 76 5.10 6.40 11.66
CA LEU A 76 4.94 5.10 12.29
C LEU A 76 3.47 4.73 12.44
N LEU A 77 2.61 5.65 12.88
CA LEU A 77 1.16 5.40 13.00
C LEU A 77 0.50 5.10 11.66
N VAL A 78 0.90 5.79 10.58
CA VAL A 78 0.39 5.51 9.23
C VAL A 78 0.85 4.13 8.76
N TRP A 79 2.11 3.77 8.98
CA TRP A 79 2.61 2.44 8.66
C TRP A 79 1.83 1.36 9.42
N LEU A 80 1.69 1.50 10.75
CA LEU A 80 0.90 0.59 11.59
C LEU A 80 -0.57 0.52 11.13
N GLY A 81 -1.15 1.64 10.69
CA GLY A 81 -2.50 1.69 10.14
C GLY A 81 -2.63 0.87 8.85
N LEU A 82 -1.66 0.99 7.93
CA LEU A 82 -1.62 0.19 6.69
C LEU A 82 -1.38 -1.30 6.99
N THR A 83 -0.49 -1.62 7.94
CA THR A 83 -0.27 -3.00 8.40
C THR A 83 -1.53 -3.58 9.05
N SER A 84 -2.24 -2.78 9.85
CA SER A 84 -3.52 -3.19 10.45
C SER A 84 -4.58 -3.40 9.37
N PHE A 85 -4.59 -2.57 8.33
CA PHE A 85 -5.49 -2.70 7.19
C PHE A 85 -5.28 -4.01 6.41
N VAL A 86 -4.04 -4.35 6.05
CA VAL A 86 -3.76 -5.66 5.40
C VAL A 86 -4.08 -6.82 6.34
N SER A 87 -3.81 -6.67 7.64
CA SER A 87 -4.14 -7.70 8.63
C SER A 87 -5.64 -7.93 8.71
N ALA A 88 -6.45 -6.87 8.70
CA ALA A 88 -7.90 -6.96 8.69
C ALA A 88 -8.42 -7.61 7.40
N ALA A 89 -7.80 -7.31 6.25
CA ALA A 89 -8.14 -7.95 4.98
C ALA A 89 -7.88 -9.47 5.04
N GLU A 90 -6.73 -9.89 5.56
CA GLU A 90 -6.36 -11.30 5.76
C GLU A 90 -7.25 -12.01 6.78
N VAL A 91 -7.54 -11.39 7.93
CA VAL A 91 -8.49 -11.92 8.92
C VAL A 91 -9.88 -12.08 8.29
N GLY A 92 -10.29 -11.13 7.45
CA GLY A 92 -11.54 -11.22 6.70
C GLY A 92 -11.61 -12.44 5.77
N GLN A 93 -10.47 -12.94 5.27
CA GLN A 93 -10.43 -14.13 4.43
C GLN A 93 -10.81 -15.42 5.19
N LEU A 94 -10.73 -15.43 6.52
CA LEU A 94 -11.19 -16.57 7.34
C LEU A 94 -12.69 -16.86 7.15
N PHE A 95 -13.47 -15.88 6.73
CA PHE A 95 -14.90 -16.03 6.45
C PHE A 95 -15.19 -16.54 5.02
N ILE A 96 -14.16 -16.70 4.18
CA ILE A 96 -14.31 -17.07 2.76
C ILE A 96 -13.91 -18.53 2.58
N PRO A 97 -14.84 -19.42 2.18
CA PRO A 97 -14.50 -20.81 1.89
C PRO A 97 -13.41 -20.89 0.82
N ARG A 98 -12.40 -21.75 1.04
CA ARG A 98 -11.23 -21.99 0.16
C ARG A 98 -10.15 -20.91 0.18
N ARG A 99 -10.25 -19.88 1.02
CA ARG A 99 -9.12 -18.98 1.32
C ARG A 99 -8.36 -19.46 2.56
N VAL A 100 -7.05 -19.19 2.56
CA VAL A 100 -6.15 -19.56 3.65
C VAL A 100 -5.51 -18.29 4.16
N PHE A 101 -5.68 -18.04 5.45
CA PHE A 101 -4.99 -16.96 6.15
C PHE A 101 -3.47 -17.17 6.05
N ASP A 102 -2.74 -16.19 5.52
CA ASP A 102 -1.28 -16.27 5.39
C ASP A 102 -0.61 -15.02 5.98
N LEU A 103 0.19 -15.22 7.03
CA LEU A 103 0.98 -14.15 7.64
C LEU A 103 1.96 -13.49 6.67
N ARG A 104 2.36 -14.20 5.61
CA ARG A 104 3.26 -13.66 4.58
C ARG A 104 2.58 -12.55 3.77
N ASP A 105 1.27 -12.59 3.60
CA ASP A 105 0.53 -11.53 2.90
C ASP A 105 0.50 -10.24 3.73
N ILE A 106 0.34 -10.37 5.05
CA ILE A 106 0.53 -9.26 5.99
C ILE A 106 1.95 -8.71 5.90
N PHE A 107 2.96 -9.58 5.89
CA PHE A 107 4.36 -9.18 5.77
C PHE A 107 4.62 -8.40 4.48
N TRP A 108 4.18 -8.91 3.32
CA TRP A 108 4.39 -8.23 2.03
C TRP A 108 3.62 -6.91 1.94
N GLY A 109 2.39 -6.83 2.43
CA GLY A 109 1.63 -5.58 2.52
C GLY A 109 2.31 -4.53 3.43
N SER A 110 2.79 -4.98 4.59
CA SER A 110 3.55 -4.14 5.54
C SER A 110 4.88 -3.66 4.94
N MET A 111 5.61 -4.53 4.23
CA MET A 111 6.85 -4.17 3.55
C MET A 111 6.62 -3.20 2.40
N GLY A 112 5.60 -3.43 1.57
CA GLY A 112 5.25 -2.53 0.46
C GLY A 112 4.96 -1.11 0.96
N SER A 113 4.14 -1.00 2.00
CA SER A 113 3.83 0.30 2.62
C SER A 113 5.04 0.96 3.29
N ALA A 114 5.88 0.19 3.99
CA ALA A 114 7.12 0.70 4.58
C ALA A 114 8.06 1.28 3.50
N VAL A 115 8.29 0.55 2.41
CA VAL A 115 9.14 1.00 1.30
C VAL A 115 8.60 2.30 0.70
N GLY A 116 7.29 2.39 0.46
CA GLY A 116 6.67 3.60 -0.09
C GLY A 116 6.81 4.82 0.82
N LEU A 117 6.62 4.64 2.13
CA LEU A 117 6.80 5.70 3.12
C LEU A 117 8.27 6.13 3.22
N LEU A 118 9.20 5.17 3.34
CA LEU A 118 10.63 5.45 3.46
C LEU A 118 11.19 6.15 2.22
N PHE A 119 10.73 5.78 1.03
CA PHE A 119 11.09 6.44 -0.22
C PHE A 119 10.78 7.94 -0.15
N VAL A 120 9.54 8.30 0.20
CA VAL A 120 9.13 9.71 0.30
C VAL A 120 9.83 10.42 1.45
N GLY A 121 9.96 9.78 2.61
CA GLY A 121 10.65 10.35 3.76
C GLY A 121 12.12 10.67 3.46
N THR A 122 12.80 9.79 2.73
CA THR A 122 14.21 9.97 2.32
C THR A 122 14.35 11.12 1.33
N LEU A 123 13.53 11.16 0.27
CA LEU A 123 13.54 12.25 -0.70
C LEU A 123 13.30 13.61 -0.02
N TRP A 124 12.35 13.64 0.91
CA TRP A 124 12.02 14.84 1.66
C TRP A 124 13.16 15.30 2.58
N HIS A 125 13.84 14.36 3.24
CA HIS A 125 15.00 14.65 4.08
C HIS A 125 16.15 15.25 3.26
N ILE A 126 16.45 14.66 2.09
CA ILE A 126 17.45 15.17 1.16
C ILE A 126 17.08 16.58 0.70
N TYR A 127 15.83 16.78 0.25
CA TYR A 127 15.33 18.07 -0.21
C TYR A 127 15.49 19.18 0.85
N ARG A 128 15.13 18.90 2.12
CA ARG A 128 15.32 19.86 3.23
C ARG A 128 16.78 20.21 3.47
N ARG A 129 17.69 19.23 3.42
CA ARG A 129 19.13 19.47 3.62
C ARG A 129 19.72 20.38 2.54
N THR A 130 19.34 20.18 1.28
CA THR A 130 19.83 21.00 0.16
C THR A 130 19.31 22.44 0.25
N LEU A 131 18.02 22.64 0.59
CA LEU A 131 17.46 23.97 0.81
C LEU A 131 18.06 24.72 1.99
N GLY A 132 18.43 24.00 3.06
CA GLY A 132 19.11 24.60 4.21
C GLY A 132 20.46 25.20 3.84
N LYS A 133 21.22 24.54 2.95
CA LYS A 133 22.52 25.02 2.46
C LYS A 133 22.44 26.23 1.52
N LEU A 134 21.31 26.42 0.83
CA LEU A 134 21.10 27.56 -0.08
C LEU A 134 20.65 28.83 0.65
N ARG A 135 20.26 28.72 1.92
CA ARG A 135 19.77 29.84 2.74
C ARG A 135 20.79 30.34 3.79
N SER A 136 21.93 29.66 3.92
CA SER A 136 23.08 30.05 4.75
C SER A 136 24.15 30.73 3.91
#